data_AF-A0A7T5RYN8-F1
#
_entry.id   AF-A0A7T5RYN8-F1
#
_cell.length_a   1.000
_cell.length_b   1.000
_cell.length_c   1.000
_cell.angle_alpha   90.00
_cell.angle_beta   90.00
_cell.angle_gamma   90.00
#
_symmetry.space_group_name_H-M   'P 1'
#
loop_
_entity.id
_entity.type
_entity.pdbx_description
1 polymer ?
#
loop_
_entity_poly.entity_id
_entity_poly.type
_entity_poly.pdbx_seq_one_letter_code
_entity_poly.pdbx_strand_id
1 'polypeptide(L)'
;MIDLNEKRQAIIAVATEMFNKFVSMPPELRSDDKPRTGIKVLVWEPGTRNLILFSVAEPSEAAQFFVVEKAVRSHILSDMSSQNSEHEPSLQYMGSLSVFLDELEGRADKKGILLASTSGLKGEEDAAISASVLAEAADASFQDICDNVASNFGKLPFWYDSEDKSYFDFLF
;
A
#
# COMPACT_ATOMS: atom_id res chain seq x y z
N MET A 1 2.22 -14.15 -14.42
CA MET A 1 2.35 -12.70 -14.62
C MET A 1 0.97 -12.08 -14.59
N ILE A 2 0.79 -11.04 -13.79
CA ILE A 2 -0.45 -10.25 -13.71
C ILE A 2 -0.29 -9.09 -14.70
N ASP A 3 -1.28 -8.77 -15.53
CA ASP A 3 -1.21 -7.56 -16.34
C ASP A 3 -1.80 -6.36 -15.57
N LEU A 4 -0.94 -5.46 -15.10
CA LEU A 4 -1.39 -4.29 -14.34
C LEU A 4 -2.14 -3.26 -15.19
N ASN A 5 -1.97 -3.26 -16.52
CA ASN A 5 -2.74 -2.38 -17.38
C ASN A 5 -4.20 -2.82 -17.49
N GLU A 6 -4.47 -4.12 -17.52
CA GLU A 6 -5.84 -4.66 -17.49
C GLU A 6 -6.53 -4.35 -16.16
N LYS A 7 -5.80 -4.41 -15.05
CA LYS A 7 -6.30 -4.11 -13.69
C LYS A 7 -6.38 -2.62 -13.36
N ARG A 8 -5.82 -1.76 -14.21
CA ARG A 8 -5.56 -0.33 -13.92
C ARG A 8 -6.79 0.40 -13.38
N GLN A 9 -7.95 0.24 -14.02
CA GLN A 9 -9.15 0.98 -13.62
C GLN A 9 -9.72 0.49 -12.29
N ALA A 10 -9.69 -0.81 -12.02
CA ALA A 10 -10.14 -1.38 -10.76
C ALA A 10 -9.24 -0.93 -9.61
N ILE A 11 -7.92 -0.96 -9.82
CA ILE A 11 -6.93 -0.45 -8.86
C ILE A 11 -7.15 1.05 -8.55
N ILE A 12 -7.39 1.88 -9.58
CA ILE A 12 -7.69 3.30 -9.40
C ILE A 12 -8.98 3.49 -8.61
N ALA A 13 -10.01 2.69 -8.90
CA ALA A 13 -11.29 2.76 -8.21
C ALA A 13 -11.15 2.45 -6.71
N VAL A 14 -10.45 1.36 -6.36
CA VAL A 14 -10.17 0.97 -4.97
C VAL A 14 -9.35 2.04 -4.25
N ALA A 15 -8.27 2.55 -4.87
CA ALA A 15 -7.48 3.62 -4.28
C ALA A 15 -8.30 4.90 -4.05
N THR A 16 -9.17 5.25 -4.99
CA THR A 16 -10.07 6.40 -4.88
C THR A 16 -11.10 6.22 -3.77
N GLU A 17 -11.72 5.04 -3.68
CA GLU A 17 -12.69 4.72 -2.63
C GLU A 17 -12.04 4.84 -1.25
N MET A 18 -10.89 4.21 -1.07
CA MET A 18 -10.14 4.25 0.19
C MET A 18 -9.75 5.67 0.55
N PHE A 19 -9.18 6.44 -0.40
CA PHE A 19 -8.85 7.85 -0.19
C PHE A 19 -10.07 8.66 0.29
N ASN A 20 -11.24 8.48 -0.34
CA ASN A 20 -12.45 9.19 0.04
C ASN A 20 -12.93 8.80 1.44
N LYS A 21 -12.85 7.52 1.82
CA LYS A 21 -13.13 7.06 3.19
C LYS A 21 -12.20 7.74 4.20
N PHE A 22 -10.90 7.79 3.92
CA PHE A 22 -9.92 8.45 4.78
C PHE A 22 -10.17 9.95 4.91
N VAL A 23 -10.40 10.67 3.82
CA VAL A 23 -10.63 12.12 3.84
C VAL A 23 -11.95 12.49 4.53
N SER A 24 -12.94 11.59 4.50
CA SER A 24 -14.25 11.82 5.13
C SER A 24 -14.28 11.48 6.62
N MET A 25 -13.16 11.01 7.20
CA MET A 25 -13.12 10.71 8.63
C MET A 25 -13.33 11.97 9.48
N PRO A 26 -14.09 11.87 10.60
CA PRO A 26 -14.24 12.95 11.55
C PRO A 26 -12.88 13.47 12.06
N PRO A 27 -12.69 14.78 12.19
CA PRO A 27 -11.44 15.36 12.69
C PRO A 27 -11.03 14.82 14.07
N GLU A 28 -11.98 14.37 14.89
CA GLU A 28 -11.74 13.81 16.23
C GLU A 28 -11.02 12.45 16.19
N LEU A 29 -11.20 11.68 15.11
CA LEU A 29 -10.45 10.45 14.84
C LEU A 29 -9.13 10.73 14.10
N ARG A 30 -9.01 11.91 13.48
CA ARG A 30 -7.82 12.35 12.77
C ARG A 30 -6.82 12.96 13.74
N SER A 31 -5.84 12.16 14.14
CA SER A 31 -4.75 12.62 15.03
C SER A 31 -3.70 13.51 14.33
N ASP A 32 -3.91 13.91 13.07
CA ASP A 32 -2.93 14.64 12.25
C ASP A 32 -3.50 15.91 11.60
N ASP A 33 -2.60 16.84 11.29
CA ASP A 33 -2.86 18.12 10.65
C ASP A 33 -2.45 18.15 9.17
N LYS A 34 -2.12 16.98 8.58
CA LYS A 34 -1.62 16.94 7.21
C LYS A 34 -2.73 17.34 6.21
N PRO A 35 -2.40 18.17 5.22
CA PRO A 35 -3.33 18.51 4.15
C PRO A 35 -3.60 17.27 3.28
N ARG A 36 -4.87 16.82 3.24
CA ARG A 36 -5.31 15.66 2.46
C ARG A 36 -5.75 16.08 1.04
N THR A 37 -4.84 16.62 0.25
CA THR A 37 -5.15 17.15 -1.09
C THR A 37 -5.20 16.06 -2.16
N GLY A 38 -4.54 14.94 -1.93
CA GLY A 38 -4.52 13.79 -2.83
C GLY A 38 -3.43 12.80 -2.47
N ILE A 39 -3.43 11.66 -3.16
CA ILE A 39 -2.40 10.62 -3.03
C ILE A 39 -1.77 10.31 -4.38
N LYS A 40 -0.52 9.85 -4.33
CA LYS A 40 0.16 9.21 -5.45
C LYS A 40 0.30 7.72 -5.15
N VAL A 41 -0.04 6.89 -6.13
CA VAL A 41 0.01 5.42 -6.01
C VAL A 41 0.84 4.84 -7.14
N LEU A 42 1.78 3.96 -6.78
CA LEU A 42 2.59 3.15 -7.67
C LEU A 42 2.29 1.68 -7.39
N VAL A 43 1.98 0.90 -8.42
CA VAL A 43 1.99 -0.57 -8.37
C VAL A 43 2.98 -1.07 -9.39
N TRP A 44 3.85 -1.99 -8.99
CA TRP A 44 5.00 -2.38 -9.80
C TRP A 44 5.41 -3.83 -9.52
N GLU A 45 5.69 -4.58 -10.58
CA GLU A 45 6.40 -5.85 -10.52
C GLU A 45 7.91 -5.61 -10.79
N PRO A 46 8.78 -5.70 -9.76
CA PRO A 46 10.20 -5.39 -9.92
C PRO A 46 10.90 -6.24 -10.97
N GLY A 47 11.88 -5.64 -11.66
CA GLY A 47 12.59 -6.28 -12.77
C GLY A 47 11.82 -6.32 -14.10
N THR A 48 10.60 -5.79 -14.15
CA THR A 48 9.78 -5.74 -15.36
C THR A 48 9.34 -4.31 -15.70
N ARG A 49 8.67 -4.15 -16.86
CA ARG A 49 7.97 -2.90 -17.25
C ARG A 49 6.50 -2.88 -16.81
N ASN A 50 6.06 -3.91 -16.08
CA ASN A 50 4.70 -4.02 -15.60
C ASN A 50 4.54 -3.11 -14.38
N LEU A 51 4.04 -1.90 -14.63
CA LEU A 51 3.83 -0.88 -13.60
C LEU A 51 2.67 0.03 -13.95
N ILE A 52 2.00 0.54 -12.94
CA ILE A 52 1.04 1.64 -13.05
C ILE A 52 1.37 2.70 -12.00
N LEU A 53 1.36 3.96 -12.43
CA LEU A 53 1.57 5.11 -11.58
C LEU A 53 0.45 6.12 -11.88
N PHE A 54 -0.28 6.53 -10.85
CA PHE A 54 -1.40 7.45 -10.99
C PHE A 54 -1.56 8.32 -9.74
N SER A 55 -2.39 9.35 -9.86
CA SER A 55 -2.76 10.26 -8.78
C SER A 55 -4.26 10.12 -8.51
N VAL A 56 -4.66 10.24 -7.25
CA VAL A 56 -6.04 10.49 -6.85
C VAL A 56 -6.08 11.92 -6.31
N ALA A 57 -7.02 12.73 -6.83
CA ALA A 57 -7.09 14.17 -6.58
C ALA A 57 -5.74 14.88 -6.87
N GLU A 58 -5.31 15.82 -6.02
CA GLU A 58 -4.14 16.67 -6.23
C GLU A 58 -3.06 16.41 -5.15
N PRO A 59 -2.27 15.33 -5.27
CA PRO A 59 -1.20 15.06 -4.32
C PRO A 59 -0.13 16.17 -4.34
N SER A 60 0.40 16.49 -3.17
CA SER A 60 1.53 17.41 -3.03
C SER A 60 2.74 16.97 -3.85
N GLU A 61 3.58 17.91 -4.26
CA GLU A 61 4.82 17.62 -4.99
C GLU A 61 5.68 16.59 -4.25
N ALA A 62 5.82 16.76 -2.93
CA ALA A 62 6.52 15.80 -2.07
C ALA A 62 5.93 14.39 -2.17
N ALA A 63 4.59 14.24 -2.14
CA ALA A 63 3.96 12.93 -2.28
C ALA A 63 4.23 12.28 -3.65
N GLN A 64 4.29 13.08 -4.72
CA GLN A 64 4.54 12.59 -6.08
C GLN A 64 5.95 12.00 -6.24
N PHE A 65 6.96 12.58 -5.60
CA PHE A 65 8.32 12.05 -5.62
C PHE A 65 8.50 10.91 -4.60
N PHE A 66 7.97 11.10 -3.40
CA PHE A 66 8.22 10.18 -2.30
C PHE A 66 7.64 8.79 -2.54
N VAL A 67 6.53 8.66 -3.29
CA VAL A 67 5.99 7.34 -3.64
C VAL A 67 7.00 6.47 -4.41
N VAL A 68 7.76 7.08 -5.32
CA VAL A 68 8.73 6.36 -6.15
C VAL A 68 9.96 6.01 -5.33
N GLU A 69 10.41 6.96 -4.52
CA GLU A 69 11.52 6.75 -3.60
C GLU A 69 11.26 5.59 -2.63
N LYS A 70 10.07 5.57 -2.01
CA LYS A 70 9.63 4.49 -1.12
C LYS A 70 9.67 3.14 -1.82
N ALA A 71 9.07 3.03 -3.01
CA ALA A 71 9.04 1.79 -3.77
C ALA A 71 10.44 1.27 -4.15
N VAL A 72 11.31 2.15 -4.63
CA VAL A 72 12.69 1.76 -5.02
C VAL A 72 13.49 1.30 -3.81
N ARG A 73 13.40 2.04 -2.70
CA ARG A 73 14.14 1.70 -1.47
C ARG A 73 13.63 0.40 -0.83
N SER A 74 12.32 0.17 -0.77
CA SER A 74 11.73 -1.09 -0.30
C SER A 74 12.16 -2.28 -1.16
N HIS A 75 12.23 -2.11 -2.49
CA HIS A 75 12.70 -3.17 -3.38
C HIS A 75 14.18 -3.55 -3.14
N ILE A 76 15.06 -2.56 -2.96
CA ILE A 76 16.51 -2.80 -2.77
C ILE A 76 16.78 -3.66 -1.53
N LEU A 77 15.98 -3.51 -0.48
CA LEU A 77 16.16 -4.30 0.75
C LEU A 77 15.47 -5.68 0.72
N SER A 78 14.66 -5.99 -0.30
CA SER A 78 13.76 -7.16 -0.28
C SER A 78 12.87 -7.23 0.96
N ASP A 79 12.60 -6.08 1.56
CA ASP A 79 11.96 -5.96 2.87
C ASP A 79 10.48 -5.65 2.65
N MET A 80 9.59 -6.52 3.13
CA MET A 80 8.14 -6.43 2.92
C MET A 80 7.45 -5.39 3.83
N SER A 81 8.21 -4.53 4.50
CA SER A 81 7.73 -3.81 5.68
C SER A 81 6.99 -2.50 5.40
N SER A 82 5.94 -2.31 6.21
CA SER A 82 5.06 -1.14 6.31
C SER A 82 5.21 -0.34 7.62
N GLN A 83 6.06 -0.69 8.58
CA GLN A 83 6.36 0.16 9.74
C GLN A 83 7.73 -0.11 10.36
N ASN A 84 8.67 0.79 10.09
CA ASN A 84 9.31 1.53 11.17
C ASN A 84 9.23 3.01 10.74
N SER A 85 9.16 3.91 11.73
CA SER A 85 9.47 5.35 11.68
C SER A 85 10.27 5.81 10.45
N GLU A 86 10.09 7.07 10.03
CA GLU A 86 11.03 7.84 9.18
C GLU A 86 12.50 7.72 9.65
N HIS A 87 13.10 6.57 9.40
CA HIS A 87 14.48 6.24 9.70
C HIS A 87 15.10 5.99 8.33
N GLU A 88 15.58 7.08 7.72
CA GLU A 88 16.47 7.06 6.56
C GLU A 88 17.53 5.93 6.61
N PRO A 89 18.10 5.54 7.78
CA PRO A 89 19.06 4.45 7.85
C PRO A 89 18.49 3.05 7.58
N SER A 90 17.22 2.79 7.89
CA SER A 90 16.59 1.47 7.69
C SER A 90 15.88 1.34 6.35
N LEU A 91 15.66 2.42 5.60
CA LEU A 91 14.99 2.45 4.29
C LEU A 91 13.59 1.79 4.23
N GLN A 92 12.96 1.56 5.38
CA GLN A 92 11.59 1.05 5.52
C GLN A 92 10.64 2.25 5.58
N TYR A 93 9.56 2.24 4.80
CA TYR A 93 8.63 3.36 4.73
C TYR A 93 7.18 2.89 4.76
N MET A 94 6.39 3.49 5.64
CA MET A 94 4.95 3.27 5.65
C MET A 94 4.32 3.65 4.31
N GLY A 95 3.32 2.87 3.91
CA GLY A 95 2.70 3.00 2.60
C GLY A 95 3.40 2.25 1.48
N SER A 96 4.53 1.59 1.71
CA SER A 96 5.20 0.72 0.75
C SER A 96 5.06 -0.73 1.20
N LEU A 97 4.45 -1.59 0.38
CA LEU A 97 4.18 -2.99 0.68
C LEU A 97 4.56 -3.86 -0.51
N SER A 98 5.09 -5.05 -0.24
CA SER A 98 5.32 -6.06 -1.27
C SER A 98 4.74 -7.40 -0.84
N VAL A 99 4.34 -8.21 -1.81
CA VAL A 99 3.84 -9.58 -1.61
C VAL A 99 4.49 -10.55 -2.59
N PHE A 100 4.71 -11.77 -2.14
CA PHE A 100 5.14 -12.89 -2.98
C PHE A 100 3.90 -13.53 -3.58
N LEU A 101 3.76 -13.46 -4.91
CA LEU A 101 2.55 -13.89 -5.58
C LEU A 101 2.28 -15.40 -5.43
N ASP A 102 3.34 -16.20 -5.26
CA ASP A 102 3.29 -17.66 -5.09
C ASP A 102 2.94 -18.09 -3.67
N GLU A 103 2.98 -17.16 -2.72
CA GLU A 103 2.62 -17.38 -1.32
C GLU A 103 1.21 -16.87 -0.99
N LEU A 104 0.50 -16.29 -1.97
CA LEU A 104 -0.92 -15.96 -1.82
C LEU A 104 -1.79 -17.20 -2.03
N GLU A 105 -2.90 -17.29 -1.29
CA GLU A 105 -3.82 -18.43 -1.37
C GLU A 105 -4.31 -18.62 -2.82
N GLY A 106 -4.25 -19.87 -3.32
CA GLY A 106 -4.68 -20.21 -4.67
C GLY A 106 -3.76 -19.74 -5.81
N ARG A 107 -2.56 -19.23 -5.51
CA ARG A 107 -1.64 -18.63 -6.51
C ARG A 107 -0.24 -19.25 -6.57
N ALA A 108 -0.06 -20.48 -6.11
CA ALA A 108 1.24 -21.18 -6.13
C ALA A 108 1.92 -21.30 -7.52
N ASP A 109 1.18 -21.11 -8.62
CA ASP A 109 1.72 -21.08 -9.98
C ASP A 109 2.26 -19.69 -10.41
N LYS A 110 1.97 -18.63 -9.65
CA LYS A 110 2.33 -17.24 -9.95
C LYS A 110 3.64 -16.87 -9.25
N LYS A 111 4.76 -17.02 -9.94
CA LYS A 111 6.05 -16.51 -9.43
C LYS A 111 6.14 -15.00 -9.60
N GLY A 112 6.71 -14.32 -8.61
CA GLY A 112 7.07 -12.91 -8.69
C GLY A 112 6.73 -12.14 -7.43
N ILE A 113 7.20 -10.89 -7.39
CA ILE A 113 6.89 -9.94 -6.33
C ILE A 113 6.00 -8.86 -6.92
N LEU A 114 4.91 -8.53 -6.24
CA LEU A 114 4.12 -7.35 -6.54
C LEU A 114 4.30 -6.34 -5.42
N LEU A 115 4.60 -5.09 -5.79
CA LEU A 115 4.81 -4.00 -4.84
C LEU A 115 3.77 -2.91 -5.08
N ALA A 116 3.21 -2.36 -4.01
CA ALA A 116 2.43 -1.13 -4.05
C ALA A 116 3.03 -0.10 -3.09
N SER A 117 3.14 1.13 -3.57
CA SER A 117 3.53 2.28 -2.76
C SER A 117 2.49 3.38 -2.90
N THR A 118 2.04 3.93 -1.78
CA THR A 118 1.09 5.04 -1.70
C THR A 118 1.70 6.15 -0.87
N SER A 119 1.51 7.40 -1.28
CA SER A 119 2.00 8.57 -0.56
C SER A 119 1.00 9.72 -0.65
N GLY A 120 0.71 10.37 0.48
CA GLY A 120 -0.09 11.61 0.52
C GLY A 120 -1.00 11.73 1.75
N LEU A 121 -1.15 10.66 2.53
CA LEU A 121 -1.90 10.65 3.78
C LEU A 121 -0.98 10.38 4.99
N LYS A 122 -1.58 10.04 6.14
CA LYS A 122 -0.84 9.50 7.27
C LYS A 122 -0.29 8.12 6.90
N GLY A 123 0.87 7.73 7.44
CA GLY A 123 1.59 6.53 6.99
C GLY A 123 0.76 5.23 7.10
N GLU A 124 -0.05 5.10 8.14
CA GLU A 124 -0.95 3.97 8.36
C GLU A 124 -2.08 3.89 7.31
N GLU A 125 -2.54 5.04 6.85
CA GLU A 125 -3.59 5.18 5.83
C GLU A 125 -3.01 4.86 4.44
N ASP A 126 -1.81 5.38 4.14
CA ASP A 126 -1.06 5.01 2.94
C ASP A 126 -0.82 3.50 2.88
N ALA A 127 -0.50 2.85 4.02
CA ALA A 127 -0.29 1.40 4.09
C ALA A 127 -1.58 0.61 3.80
N ALA A 128 -2.71 1.03 4.37
CA ALA A 128 -4.01 0.41 4.10
C ALA A 128 -4.44 0.55 2.63
N ILE A 129 -4.16 1.69 1.99
CA ILE A 129 -4.41 1.87 0.55
C ILE A 129 -3.52 0.93 -0.26
N SER A 130 -2.22 0.85 0.04
CA SER A 130 -1.31 -0.06 -0.66
C SER A 130 -1.73 -1.52 -0.52
N ALA A 131 -2.18 -1.95 0.66
CA ALA A 131 -2.69 -3.31 0.86
C ALA A 131 -3.98 -3.57 0.04
N SER A 132 -4.91 -2.62 0.04
CA SER A 132 -6.16 -2.73 -0.75
C SER A 132 -5.89 -2.78 -2.25
N VAL A 133 -4.93 -1.98 -2.72
CA VAL A 133 -4.50 -1.98 -4.12
C VAL A 133 -3.81 -3.28 -4.51
N LEU A 134 -2.98 -3.85 -3.63
CA LEU A 134 -2.38 -5.17 -3.85
C LEU A 134 -3.43 -6.28 -3.88
N ALA A 135 -4.42 -6.22 -3.00
CA ALA A 135 -5.53 -7.17 -2.95
C ALA A 135 -6.29 -7.18 -4.29
N GLU A 136 -6.64 -6.00 -4.80
CA GLU A 136 -7.29 -5.86 -6.11
C GLU A 136 -6.39 -6.33 -7.27
N ALA A 137 -5.13 -5.90 -7.29
CA ALA A 137 -4.19 -6.26 -8.35
C ALA A 137 -3.92 -7.78 -8.40
N ALA A 138 -3.87 -8.42 -7.23
CA ALA A 138 -3.58 -9.83 -7.06
C ALA A 138 -4.85 -10.67 -6.83
N ASP A 139 -6.06 -10.20 -7.15
CA ASP A 139 -7.35 -10.86 -6.83
C ASP A 139 -7.31 -11.69 -5.54
N ALA A 140 -6.82 -11.07 -4.47
CA ALA A 140 -6.65 -11.66 -3.15
C ALA A 140 -7.47 -10.85 -2.15
N SER A 141 -7.77 -11.42 -0.98
CA SER A 141 -8.40 -10.63 0.06
C SER A 141 -7.39 -9.67 0.69
N PHE A 142 -7.87 -8.58 1.28
CA PHE A 142 -7.03 -7.68 2.09
C PHE A 142 -6.29 -8.45 3.19
N GLN A 143 -6.98 -9.40 3.82
CA GLN A 143 -6.42 -10.26 4.87
C GLN A 143 -5.25 -11.09 4.33
N ASP A 144 -5.38 -11.71 3.14
CA ASP A 144 -4.30 -12.51 2.53
C ASP A 144 -3.06 -11.67 2.25
N ILE A 145 -3.24 -10.45 1.76
CA ILE A 145 -2.14 -9.51 1.54
C ILE A 145 -1.42 -9.22 2.85
N CYS A 146 -2.17 -8.92 3.90
CA CYS A 146 -1.59 -8.59 5.19
C CYS A 146 -0.90 -9.81 5.85
N ASP A 147 -1.50 -11.00 5.77
CA ASP A 147 -0.90 -12.24 6.26
C ASP A 147 0.37 -12.60 5.50
N ASN A 148 0.41 -12.36 4.19
CA ASN A 148 1.61 -12.55 3.37
C ASN A 148 2.74 -11.61 3.81
N VAL A 149 2.44 -10.32 3.99
CA VAL A 149 3.39 -9.32 4.47
C VAL A 149 3.93 -9.72 5.86
N ALA A 150 3.04 -10.04 6.80
CA ALA A 150 3.41 -10.38 8.18
C ALA A 150 4.25 -11.67 8.25
N SER A 151 3.87 -12.70 7.48
CA SER A 151 4.58 -13.99 7.45
C SER A 151 5.99 -13.88 6.87
N ASN A 152 6.25 -12.84 6.07
CA ASN A 152 7.54 -12.55 5.45
C ASN A 152 8.32 -11.45 6.19
N PHE A 153 8.10 -11.32 7.50
CA PHE A 153 8.77 -10.36 8.37
C PHE A 153 8.49 -8.88 8.02
N GLY A 154 7.54 -8.62 7.14
CA GLY A 154 7.01 -7.30 6.91
C GLY A 154 6.26 -6.82 8.16
N LYS A 155 6.46 -5.55 8.51
CA LYS A 155 5.78 -4.93 9.64
C LYS A 155 4.55 -4.19 9.17
N LEU A 156 3.37 -4.62 9.55
CA LEU A 156 2.16 -3.84 9.31
C LEU A 156 1.93 -2.84 10.44
N PRO A 157 1.09 -1.82 10.25
CA PRO A 157 0.79 -0.89 11.31
C PRO A 157 -0.02 -1.53 12.42
N PHE A 158 -0.09 -0.85 13.57
CA PHE A 158 -0.75 -1.36 14.78
C PHE A 158 -2.21 -1.79 14.57
N TRP A 159 -2.90 -1.28 13.56
CA TRP A 159 -4.28 -1.69 13.23
C TRP A 159 -4.39 -3.13 12.70
N TYR A 160 -3.30 -3.73 12.24
CA TYR A 160 -3.27 -5.14 11.85
C TYR A 160 -3.04 -6.05 13.06
N ASP A 161 -2.64 -5.50 14.21
CA ASP A 161 -2.46 -6.27 15.43
C ASP A 161 -3.80 -6.66 16.02
N SER A 162 -3.93 -7.94 16.36
CA SER A 162 -5.21 -8.66 16.54
C SER A 162 -6.04 -8.25 17.76
N GLU A 163 -5.54 -7.35 18.60
CA GLU A 163 -6.18 -6.98 19.88
C GLU A 163 -7.13 -5.77 19.77
N ASP A 164 -7.00 -4.92 18.73
CA ASP A 164 -7.89 -3.78 18.52
C ASP A 164 -8.04 -3.41 17.02
N LYS A 165 -9.06 -4.01 16.37
CA LYS A 165 -9.43 -3.71 14.97
C LYS A 165 -10.29 -2.46 14.82
N SER A 166 -10.64 -1.76 15.91
CA SER A 166 -11.62 -0.67 15.90
C SER A 166 -11.21 0.51 15.01
N TYR A 167 -9.90 0.70 14.79
CA TYR A 167 -9.40 1.76 13.91
C TYR A 167 -9.88 1.59 12.47
N PHE A 168 -10.19 0.38 12.00
CA PHE A 168 -10.56 0.11 10.61
C PHE A 168 -11.80 -0.75 10.38
N ASP A 169 -12.59 -1.04 11.40
CA ASP A 169 -13.95 -1.60 11.23
C ASP A 169 -14.83 -0.72 10.32
N PHE A 170 -14.48 0.56 10.12
CA PHE A 170 -15.19 1.45 9.19
C PHE A 170 -14.78 1.29 7.71
N LEU A 171 -13.65 0.64 7.43
CA LEU A 171 -13.12 0.48 6.07
C LEU A 171 -13.72 -0.73 5.35
N PHE A 172 -14.13 -1.77 6.08
CA PHE A 172 -14.53 -3.08 5.55
C PHE A 172 -15.83 -3.59 6.17
#